data_AF-A0A933WEP0-F1
#
_entry.id   AF-A0A933WEP0-F1
#
_cell.length_a   1.000
_cell.length_b   1.000
_cell.length_c   1.000
_cell.angle_alpha   90.00
_cell.angle_beta   90.00
_cell.angle_gamma   90.00
#
_symmetry.space_group_name_H-M   'P 1'
#
loop_
_entity.id
_entity.type
_entity.pdbx_description
1 polymer ?
#
loop_
_entity_poly.entity_id
_entity_poly.type
_entity_poly.pdbx_seq_one_letter_code
_entity_poly.pdbx_strand_id
1 'polypeptide(L)'
;MLVGYNNNVTYKGKVYHAQTEDSGLKNPIIVTLLYYKGTILASKKTNYSHLIGSKDIKESVRELMKEQHKAILKELIAGKYTGEAQAGSPEPVADESKAEVQNAVSAGLSEQGSKGDADKTLDDILLDYIIKREKSK
;
A
#
# COMPACT_ATOMS: atom_id res chain seq x y z
N MET A 1 0.67 -10.42 14.29
CA MET A 1 0.50 -9.72 13.02
C MET A 1 -0.78 -8.91 13.11
N LEU A 2 -0.81 -7.72 12.54
CA LEU A 2 -2.01 -6.89 12.41
C LEU A 2 -2.65 -7.11 11.02
N VAL A 3 -3.93 -6.72 10.89
CA VAL A 3 -4.63 -6.74 9.61
C VAL A 3 -4.00 -5.71 8.67
N GLY A 4 -3.70 -6.13 7.45
CA GLY A 4 -3.10 -5.30 6.41
C GLY A 4 -4.04 -4.25 5.80
N TYR A 5 -3.46 -3.34 5.02
CA TYR A 5 -4.19 -2.34 4.23
C TYR A 5 -4.13 -2.73 2.76
N ASN A 6 -5.26 -2.67 2.07
CA ASN A 6 -5.36 -3.01 0.67
C ASN A 6 -6.29 -2.01 -0.05
N ASN A 7 -5.75 -1.27 -1.00
CA ASN A 7 -6.48 -0.25 -1.75
C ASN A 7 -6.19 -0.32 -3.24
N ASN A 8 -7.25 -0.26 -4.05
CA ASN A 8 -7.16 0.02 -5.48
C ASN A 8 -7.31 1.52 -5.72
N VAL A 9 -6.32 2.14 -6.36
CA VAL A 9 -6.29 3.58 -6.60
C VAL A 9 -6.26 3.86 -8.09
N THR A 10 -7.23 4.64 -8.57
CA THR A 10 -7.25 5.10 -9.96
C THR A 10 -6.52 6.43 -10.10
N TYR A 11 -5.46 6.46 -10.89
CA TYR A 11 -4.69 7.67 -11.18
C TYR A 11 -4.32 7.72 -12.66
N LYS A 12 -4.60 8.85 -13.32
CA LYS A 12 -4.38 9.06 -14.78
C LYS A 12 -4.94 7.92 -15.65
N GLY A 13 -6.15 7.45 -15.34
CA GLY A 13 -6.83 6.38 -16.10
C GLY A 13 -6.23 4.98 -15.93
N LYS A 14 -5.29 4.81 -15.00
CA LYS A 14 -4.66 3.53 -14.66
C LYS A 14 -5.05 3.14 -13.23
N VAL A 15 -5.29 1.85 -13.00
CA VAL A 15 -5.58 1.29 -11.66
C VAL A 15 -4.29 0.72 -11.09
N TYR A 16 -3.94 1.19 -9.90
CA TYR A 16 -2.82 0.72 -9.10
C TYR A 16 -3.34 0.01 -7.86
N HIS A 17 -2.57 -0.93 -7.33
CA HIS A 17 -2.91 -1.67 -6.12
C HIS A 17 -1.84 -1.43 -5.07
N ALA A 18 -2.23 -0.87 -3.93
CA ALA A 18 -1.33 -0.68 -2.80
C ALA A 18 -1.69 -1.68 -1.70
N GLN A 19 -0.70 -2.43 -1.23
CA GLN A 19 -0.85 -3.42 -0.16
C GLN A 19 0.18 -3.15 0.94
N THR A 20 -0.24 -3.13 2.21
CA THR A 20 0.63 -2.99 3.38
C THR A 20 0.38 -4.13 4.37
N GLU A 21 1.43 -4.85 4.77
CA GLU A 21 1.38 -6.00 5.66
C GLU A 21 2.34 -5.83 6.86
N ASP A 22 1.97 -6.41 8.00
CA ASP A 22 2.82 -6.54 9.19
C ASP A 22 3.37 -7.97 9.28
N SER A 23 4.70 -8.14 9.26
CA SER A 23 5.37 -9.44 9.38
C SER A 23 5.40 -10.02 10.81
N GLY A 24 4.88 -9.26 11.79
CA GLY A 24 4.68 -9.68 13.17
C GLY A 24 5.92 -9.60 14.05
N LEU A 25 5.76 -9.85 15.36
CA LEU A 25 6.81 -9.59 16.35
C LEU A 25 8.09 -10.42 16.19
N LYS A 26 8.03 -11.58 15.53
CA LYS A 26 9.21 -12.40 15.22
C LYS A 26 10.08 -11.78 14.12
N ASN A 27 9.45 -11.02 13.22
CA ASN A 27 10.10 -10.30 12.15
C ASN A 27 9.46 -8.90 12.06
N PRO A 28 9.84 -7.96 12.92
CA PRO A 28 9.13 -6.70 13.14
C PRO A 28 9.34 -5.72 11.98
N ILE A 29 8.77 -6.07 10.82
CA ILE A 29 8.88 -5.35 9.56
C ILE A 29 7.48 -5.12 9.00
N ILE A 30 7.18 -3.87 8.67
CA ILE A 30 6.02 -3.51 7.86
C ILE A 30 6.48 -3.43 6.40
N VAL A 31 5.76 -4.11 5.51
CA VAL A 31 6.06 -4.12 4.07
C VAL A 31 4.90 -3.47 3.33
N THR A 32 5.18 -2.48 2.49
CA THR A 32 4.21 -1.91 1.54
C THR A 32 4.67 -2.15 0.12
N LEU A 33 3.77 -2.60 -0.74
CA LEU A 33 4.00 -2.86 -2.16
C LEU A 33 2.98 -2.09 -2.99
N LEU A 34 3.46 -1.42 -4.03
CA LEU A 34 2.64 -0.78 -5.05
C LEU A 34 2.73 -1.58 -6.33
N TYR A 35 1.59 -1.99 -6.87
CA TYR A 35 1.50 -2.75 -8.10
C TYR A 35 0.79 -1.97 -9.21
N TYR A 36 1.19 -2.28 -10.45
CA TYR A 36 0.46 -1.94 -11.66
C TYR A 36 0.49 -3.13 -12.62
N LYS A 37 -0.69 -3.63 -13.01
CA LYS A 37 -0.82 -4.80 -13.91
C LYS A 37 0.05 -6.00 -13.49
N GLY A 38 0.09 -6.30 -12.19
CA GLY A 38 0.88 -7.39 -11.63
C GLY A 38 2.38 -7.13 -11.48
N THR A 39 2.89 -5.96 -11.91
CA THR A 39 4.29 -5.55 -11.71
C THR A 39 4.42 -4.69 -10.47
N ILE A 40 5.43 -4.95 -9.64
CA ILE A 40 5.77 -4.09 -8.50
C ILE A 40 6.45 -2.82 -9.02
N LEU A 41 5.85 -1.66 -8.75
CA LEU A 41 6.41 -0.35 -9.07
C LEU A 41 7.21 0.25 -7.92
N ALA A 42 6.84 -0.06 -6.68
CA ALA A 42 7.53 0.43 -5.50
C ALA A 42 7.38 -0.58 -4.35
N SER A 43 8.40 -0.59 -3.49
CA SER A 43 8.35 -1.33 -2.22
C SER A 43 8.91 -0.46 -1.11
N LYS A 44 8.34 -0.56 0.09
CA LYS A 44 8.86 0.08 1.29
C LYS A 44 8.86 -0.92 2.44
N LYS A 45 9.96 -0.98 3.17
CA LYS A 45 10.12 -1.80 4.37
C LYS A 45 10.47 -0.88 5.54
N THR A 46 9.78 -1.05 6.66
CA THR A 46 10.10 -0.31 7.89
C THR A 46 10.23 -1.27 9.05
N ASN A 47 11.40 -1.24 9.70
CA ASN A 47 11.65 -2.01 10.91
C ASN A 47 11.05 -1.27 12.13
N TYR A 48 10.31 -1.99 12.96
CA TYR A 48 9.70 -1.46 14.18
C TYR A 48 10.20 -2.16 15.46
N SER A 49 11.35 -2.82 15.43
CA SER A 49 11.90 -3.57 16.57
C SER A 49 12.03 -2.71 17.84
N HIS A 50 12.27 -1.41 17.68
CA HIS A 50 12.37 -0.44 18.77
C HIS A 50 11.05 -0.24 19.54
N LEU A 51 9.91 -0.64 18.97
CA LEU A 51 8.60 -0.59 19.62
C LEU A 51 8.30 -1.86 20.44
N ILE A 52 9.13 -2.90 20.32
CA ILE A 52 8.97 -4.16 21.05
C ILE A 52 9.14 -3.91 22.55
N GLY A 53 8.12 -4.27 23.32
CA GLY A 53 8.09 -4.05 24.77
C GLY A 53 7.33 -2.80 25.21
N SER A 54 6.90 -1.94 24.28
CA SER A 54 5.98 -0.85 24.61
C SER A 54 4.58 -1.39 24.93
N LYS A 55 3.88 -0.72 25.85
CA LYS A 55 2.51 -1.10 26.26
C LYS A 55 1.51 -1.04 25.10
N ASP A 56 1.76 -0.11 24.16
CA ASP A 56 0.85 0.25 23.09
C ASP A 56 1.35 -0.18 21.70
N ILE A 57 2.27 -1.15 21.64
CA ILE A 57 2.92 -1.62 20.40
C ILE A 57 1.94 -1.87 19.24
N LYS A 58 0.77 -2.45 19.53
CA LYS A 58 -0.23 -2.73 18.49
C LYS A 58 -0.78 -1.45 17.85
N GLU A 59 -0.97 -0.40 18.64
CA GLU A 59 -1.44 0.88 18.12
C GLU A 59 -0.33 1.58 17.34
N SER A 60 0.87 1.64 17.90
CA SER A 60 2.03 2.26 17.23
C SER A 60 2.37 1.59 15.90
N VAL A 61 2.33 0.25 15.83
CA VAL A 61 2.53 -0.49 14.57
C VAL A 61 1.38 -0.19 13.60
N ARG A 62 0.14 -0.11 14.06
CA ARG A 62 -1.00 0.24 13.20
C ARG A 62 -0.86 1.65 12.61
N GLU A 63 -0.48 2.63 13.42
CA GLU A 63 -0.22 4.00 12.95
C GLU A 63 0.89 4.04 11.92
N LEU A 64 1.99 3.33 12.17
CA LEU A 64 3.12 3.23 11.24
C LEU A 64 2.71 2.58 9.91
N MET A 65 1.88 1.53 9.95
CA MET A 65 1.32 0.90 8.74
C MET A 65 0.46 1.89 7.94
N LYS A 66 -0.43 2.65 8.61
CA LYS A 66 -1.26 3.67 7.95
C LYS A 66 -0.40 4.77 7.34
N GLU A 67 0.59 5.27 8.06
CA GLU A 67 1.48 6.33 7.57
C GLU A 67 2.26 5.87 6.35
N GLN A 68 2.85 4.67 6.41
CA GLN A 68 3.60 4.08 5.31
C GLN A 68 2.71 3.87 4.07
N HIS A 69 1.49 3.36 4.26
CA HIS A 69 0.53 3.18 3.17
C HIS A 69 0.17 4.52 2.52
N LYS A 70 -0.19 5.53 3.31
CA LYS A 70 -0.52 6.88 2.82
C LYS A 70 0.65 7.54 2.10
N ALA A 71 1.88 7.32 2.55
CA ALA A 71 3.07 7.86 1.90
C ALA A 71 3.19 7.34 0.45
N ILE A 72 3.05 6.03 0.25
CA ILE A 72 3.10 5.41 -1.10
C ILE A 72 1.97 5.94 -1.99
N LEU A 73 0.76 6.12 -1.47
CA LEU A 73 -0.34 6.69 -2.24
C LEU A 73 -0.08 8.16 -2.64
N LYS A 74 0.48 8.97 -1.73
CA LYS A 74 0.88 10.34 -2.05
C LYS A 74 1.95 10.38 -3.14
N GLU A 75 2.92 9.48 -3.09
CA GLU A 75 3.97 9.36 -4.10
C GLU A 75 3.43 8.95 -5.47
N LEU A 76 2.44 8.04 -5.49
CA LEU A 76 1.71 7.70 -6.71
C LEU A 76 0.99 8.92 -7.31
N ILE A 77 0.24 9.67 -6.50
CA ILE A 77 -0.53 10.83 -6.97
C ILE A 77 0.39 11.99 -7.39
N ALA A 78 1.59 12.08 -6.80
CA ALA A 78 2.65 12.99 -7.22
C ALA A 78 3.31 12.58 -8.56
N GLY A 79 2.93 11.44 -9.15
CA GLY A 79 3.43 10.99 -10.44
C GLY A 79 4.79 10.29 -10.38
N LYS A 80 5.32 9.97 -9.19
CA LYS A 80 6.64 9.33 -9.04
C LYS A 80 6.74 7.99 -9.78
N TYR A 81 5.62 7.30 -9.97
CA TYR A 81 5.58 5.94 -10.53
C TYR A 81 4.88 5.86 -11.90
N THR A 82 4.51 6.99 -12.51
CA THR A 82 3.73 7.00 -13.77
C THR A 82 4.55 7.19 -15.03
N GLY A 83 5.89 7.28 -14.92
CA GLY A 83 6.81 7.42 -16.05
C GLY A 83 6.92 8.84 -16.60
N GLU A 84 6.28 9.83 -15.98
CA GLU A 84 6.42 11.26 -16.31
C GLU A 84 7.41 11.98 -15.38
N ALA A 85 7.71 11.39 -14.22
CA ALA A 85 8.81 11.81 -13.37
C ALA A 85 10.12 11.25 -13.96
N GLN A 86 11.00 12.16 -14.36
CA GLN A 86 12.32 11.91 -14.92
C GLN A 86 13.10 10.83 -14.15
N ALA A 87 13.90 10.08 -14.92
CA ALA A 87 14.92 9.14 -14.49
C ALA A 87 15.58 9.52 -13.15
N GLY A 88 15.04 8.98 -12.06
CA GLY A 88 15.61 8.98 -10.73
C GLY A 88 15.70 7.54 -10.30
N SER A 89 16.92 7.02 -10.30
CA SER A 89 17.33 5.63 -10.16
C SER A 89 16.52 4.82 -9.12
N PRO A 90 16.24 3.54 -9.38
CA PRO A 90 15.90 2.63 -8.29
C PRO A 90 17.10 2.60 -7.33
N GLU A 91 16.90 3.04 -6.08
CA GLU A 91 17.88 2.76 -5.04
C GLU A 91 18.09 1.23 -4.97
N PRO A 92 19.35 0.78 -4.88
CA PRO A 92 19.67 -0.63 -5.01
C PRO A 92 19.13 -1.39 -3.80
N VAL A 93 18.31 -2.38 -4.11
CA VAL A 93 17.93 -3.43 -3.18
C VAL A 93 19.19 -4.22 -2.81
N ALA A 94 19.67 -4.05 -1.58
CA ALA A 94 20.63 -4.97 -0.98
C ALA A 94 19.87 -6.11 -0.29
N ASP A 95 20.00 -7.27 -0.93
CA ASP A 95 20.20 -8.60 -0.36
C ASP A 95 19.01 -9.53 -0.04
N GLU A 96 18.88 -10.48 -0.98
CA GLU A 96 18.58 -11.92 -0.93
C GLU A 96 17.87 -12.55 0.27
N SER A 97 16.72 -13.19 -0.01
CA SER A 97 16.59 -14.64 0.21
C SER A 97 15.37 -15.20 -0.55
N LYS A 98 15.69 -16.17 -1.42
CA LYS A 98 14.84 -17.00 -2.28
C LYS A 98 13.88 -17.90 -1.47
N ALA A 99 12.60 -17.93 -1.84
CA ALA A 99 11.74 -19.11 -1.72
C ALA A 99 10.47 -18.99 -2.59
N GLU A 100 10.39 -19.80 -3.63
CA GLU A 100 9.14 -20.23 -4.28
C GLU A 100 8.36 -21.17 -3.33
N VAL A 101 7.01 -21.17 -3.41
CA VAL A 101 6.16 -22.33 -3.76
C VAL A 101 4.66 -21.94 -3.77
N GLN A 102 4.10 -21.89 -4.98
CA GLN A 102 2.88 -22.54 -5.50
C GLN A 102 1.53 -22.48 -4.74
N ASN A 103 0.58 -21.83 -5.43
CA ASN A 103 -0.74 -22.30 -5.87
C ASN A 103 -1.67 -23.04 -4.87
N ALA A 104 -2.77 -22.35 -4.48
CA ALA A 104 -4.02 -22.99 -4.12
C ALA A 104 -5.20 -22.12 -4.59
N VAL A 105 -5.81 -22.55 -5.69
CA VAL A 105 -7.11 -22.08 -6.18
C VAL A 105 -8.19 -22.81 -5.36
N SER A 106 -9.23 -22.12 -4.90
CA SER A 106 -10.63 -22.58 -5.02
C SER A 106 -11.66 -21.63 -4.41
N ALA A 107 -12.69 -21.37 -5.24
CA ALA A 107 -14.10 -21.08 -4.95
C ALA A 107 -14.42 -19.87 -4.03
N GLY A 108 -15.27 -18.91 -4.38
CA GLY A 108 -16.41 -18.90 -5.31
C GLY A 108 -17.59 -18.20 -4.61
N LEU A 109 -18.46 -17.58 -5.42
CA LEU A 109 -19.76 -16.92 -5.10
C LEU A 109 -19.75 -15.39 -4.93
N SER A 110 -20.05 -14.75 -6.07
CA SER A 110 -21.09 -13.73 -6.30
C SER A 110 -21.59 -12.87 -5.12
N GLU A 111 -21.66 -11.56 -5.34
CA GLU A 111 -22.95 -10.87 -5.39
C GLU A 111 -22.87 -9.54 -6.19
N GLN A 112 -23.87 -9.37 -7.04
CA GLN A 112 -24.15 -8.18 -7.83
C GLN A 112 -25.08 -7.29 -7.01
N GLY A 113 -24.66 -6.05 -6.72
CA GLY A 113 -25.49 -5.09 -5.99
C GLY A 113 -25.10 -3.66 -6.32
N SER A 114 -25.88 -3.01 -7.19
CA SER A 114 -25.88 -1.56 -7.35
C SER A 114 -26.36 -0.89 -6.06
N LYS A 115 -25.57 0.03 -5.49
CA LYS A 115 -26.01 1.08 -4.56
C LYS A 115 -24.91 2.14 -4.41
N GLY A 116 -25.34 3.41 -4.38
CA GLY A 116 -24.54 4.60 -4.66
C GLY A 116 -23.51 5.02 -3.62
N ASP A 117 -22.96 6.22 -3.88
CA ASP A 117 -21.83 6.98 -3.31
C ASP A 117 -21.58 7.02 -1.77
N ALA A 118 -22.01 6.04 -0.97
CA ALA A 118 -21.95 6.08 0.49
C ALA A 118 -20.90 5.16 1.15
N ASP A 119 -20.08 4.44 0.38
CA ASP A 119 -19.12 3.45 0.93
C ASP A 119 -17.65 3.84 0.70
N LYS A 120 -17.37 5.14 0.60
CA LYS A 120 -16.00 5.64 0.50
C LYS A 120 -15.36 5.59 1.88
N THR A 121 -14.28 4.81 2.01
CA THR A 121 -13.51 4.79 3.25
C THR A 121 -12.92 6.17 3.50
N LEU A 122 -12.59 6.50 4.76
CA LEU A 122 -11.99 7.80 5.09
C LEU A 122 -10.72 8.07 4.27
N ASP A 123 -10.00 7.02 3.90
CA ASP A 123 -8.82 7.11 3.06
C ASP A 123 -9.18 7.39 1.58
N ASP A 124 -10.28 6.85 1.06
CA ASP A 124 -10.80 7.18 -0.28
C ASP A 124 -11.26 8.64 -0.36
N ILE A 125 -11.93 9.14 0.69
CA ILE A 125 -12.34 10.55 0.78
C ILE A 125 -11.12 11.47 0.83
N LEU A 126 -10.08 11.09 1.58
CA LEU A 126 -8.81 11.83 1.63
C LEU A 126 -8.10 11.82 0.27
N LEU A 127 -8.13 10.67 -0.43
CA LEU A 127 -7.56 10.53 -1.77
C LEU A 127 -8.28 11.41 -2.78
N ASP A 128 -9.60 11.38 -2.78
CA ASP A 128 -10.45 12.23 -3.63
C ASP A 128 -10.17 13.71 -3.38
N TYR A 129 -10.00 14.12 -2.11
CA TYR A 129 -9.66 15.50 -1.76
C TYR A 129 -8.30 15.93 -2.29
N ILE A 130 -7.27 15.09 -2.15
CA ILE A 130 -5.92 15.36 -2.67
C ILE A 130 -5.94 15.44 -4.20
N ILE A 131 -6.61 14.49 -4.87
CA ILE A 131 -6.73 14.46 -6.34
C ILE A 131 -7.49 15.69 -6.86
N LYS A 132 -8.58 16.09 -6.20
CA LYS A 132 -9.38 17.26 -6.58
C LYS A 132 -8.60 18.56 -6.42
N ARG A 133 -7.73 18.67 -5.42
CA ARG A 133 -6.89 19.84 -5.19
C ARG A 133 -5.79 20.00 -6.25
N GLU A 134 -5.16 18.91 -6.67
CA GLU A 134 -4.13 18.94 -7.72
C GLU A 134 -4.69 19.25 -9.11
N LYS A 135 -5.94 18.86 -9.41
CA LYS A 135 -6.63 19.22 -10.67
C LYS A 135 -7.10 20.68 -10.75
N SER A 136 -7.07 21.42 -9.63
CA SER A 136 -7.56 22.80 -9.55
C SER A 136 -6.45 23.85 -9.70
N LYS A 137 -5.24 23.44 -10.08
CA LYS A 137 -4.12 24.29 -10.49
C LYS A 137 -3.93 24.20 -12.00
#